data_AF-A0A640S691-F1
#
_entry.id   AF-A0A640S691-F1
#
_cell.length_a   1.000
_cell.length_b   1.000
_cell.length_c   1.000
_cell.angle_alpha   90.00
_cell.angle_beta   90.00
_cell.angle_gamma   90.00
#
_symmetry.space_group_name_H-M   'P 1'
#
loop_
_entity.id
_entity.type
_entity.pdbx_description
1 polymer ?
#
loop_
_entity_poly.entity_id
_entity_poly.type
_entity_poly.pdbx_seq_one_letter_code
_entity_poly.pdbx_strand_id
1 'polypeptide(L)'
;MHFVCLSCRAAWKRTPASQGPARCPQCRAELINAGADLAVPKRRDHAGWRALEAVLRAGLTFHGGCCGTGPGYRPRTPREVRDRLALAARTGLPVKKALAVPDPTFTDRHGAARTPGRGTRSQGRGTRI
;
A
#
# COMPACT_ATOMS: atom_id res chain seq x y z
N MET A 1 13.13 -2.17 -12.98
CA MET A 1 12.32 -1.11 -12.34
C MET A 1 11.09 -0.82 -13.18
N HIS A 2 9.94 -0.59 -12.56
CA HIS A 2 8.70 -0.20 -13.24
C HIS A 2 8.50 1.31 -13.21
N PHE A 3 8.19 1.88 -14.37
CA PHE A 3 7.92 3.29 -14.57
C PHE A 3 6.49 3.46 -15.05
N VAL A 4 5.69 4.27 -14.34
CA VAL A 4 4.24 4.35 -14.56
C VAL A 4 3.78 5.73 -14.99
N CYS A 5 2.81 5.76 -15.90
CA CYS A 5 2.02 6.94 -16.21
C CYS A 5 0.60 6.73 -15.66
N LEU A 6 0.21 7.52 -14.67
CA LEU A 6 -1.10 7.41 -14.03
C LEU A 6 -2.24 7.86 -14.96
N SER A 7 -2.02 8.90 -15.77
CA SER A 7 -3.03 9.40 -16.73
C SER A 7 -3.35 8.39 -17.83
N CYS A 8 -2.31 7.77 -18.41
CA CYS A 8 -2.47 6.76 -19.47
C CYS A 8 -2.70 5.35 -18.94
N ARG A 9 -2.58 5.14 -17.63
CA ARG A 9 -2.70 3.82 -16.97
C ARG A 9 -1.82 2.77 -17.66
N ALA A 10 -0.56 3.14 -17.84
CA ALA A 10 0.44 2.35 -18.53
C ALA A 10 1.74 2.29 -17.73
N ALA A 11 2.47 1.20 -17.88
CA ALA A 11 3.75 0.98 -17.23
C ALA A 11 4.78 0.45 -18.23
N TRP A 12 6.03 0.85 -18.03
CA TRP A 12 7.18 0.41 -18.80
C TRP A 12 8.24 -0.15 -17.86
N LYS A 13 8.93 -1.20 -18.30
CA LYS A 13 10.09 -1.72 -17.58
C LYS A 13 11.33 -0.95 -18.02
N ARG A 14 12.15 -0.54 -17.06
CA ARG A 14 13.54 -0.10 -17.26
C ARG A 14 14.47 -1.12 -16.62
N THR A 15 15.47 -1.56 -17.38
CA THR A 15 16.55 -2.44 -16.94
C THR A 15 17.90 -1.79 -17.30
N PRO A 16 19.03 -2.26 -16.76
CA PRO A 16 20.35 -1.76 -17.19
C PRO A 16 20.58 -1.90 -18.70
N ALA A 17 20.02 -2.95 -19.32
CA ALA A 17 20.11 -3.19 -20.76
C ALA A 17 19.11 -2.34 -21.58
N SER A 18 18.02 -1.87 -20.98
CA SER A 18 17.04 -1.01 -21.63
C SER A 18 16.56 0.09 -20.70
N GLN A 19 17.05 1.30 -20.97
CA GLN A 19 16.67 2.51 -20.24
C GLN A 19 15.17 2.83 -20.36
N GLY A 20 14.43 2.20 -21.28
CA GLY A 20 13.01 2.46 -21.52
C GLY A 20 12.74 3.94 -21.89
N PRO A 21 11.47 4.33 -22.04
CA PRO A 21 11.15 5.69 -22.42
C PRO A 21 11.34 6.65 -21.23
N ALA A 22 11.94 7.82 -21.47
CA ALA A 22 12.12 8.87 -20.44
C ALA A 22 10.79 9.47 -19.97
N ARG A 23 9.85 9.66 -20.91
CA ARG A 23 8.49 10.20 -20.73
C ARG A 23 7.45 9.24 -21.26
N CYS A 24 6.20 9.40 -20.88
CA CYS A 24 5.10 8.61 -21.44
C CYS A 24 5.02 8.78 -22.97
N PRO A 25 5.14 7.72 -23.78
CA PRO A 25 5.02 7.82 -25.23
C PRO A 25 3.64 8.29 -25.72
N GLN A 26 2.59 8.14 -24.90
CA GLN A 26 1.22 8.51 -25.29
C GLN A 26 0.88 9.97 -24.97
N CYS A 27 1.20 10.45 -23.76
CA CYS A 27 0.82 11.81 -23.33
C CYS A 27 2.01 12.72 -23.01
N ARG A 28 3.24 12.25 -23.17
CA ARG A 28 4.50 12.97 -22.88
C ARG A 28 4.69 13.41 -21.41
N ALA A 29 3.79 13.02 -20.51
CA ALA A 29 3.92 13.24 -19.08
C ALA A 29 5.13 12.50 -18.49
N GLU A 30 5.59 12.98 -17.34
CA GLU A 30 6.66 12.34 -16.57
C GLU A 30 6.22 10.95 -16.08
N LEU A 31 7.18 10.02 -16.08
CA LEU A 31 6.98 8.66 -15.59
C LEU A 31 7.47 8.53 -14.16
N ILE A 32 6.59 8.05 -13.28
CA ILE A 32 6.92 7.85 -11.87
C ILE A 32 7.67 6.51 -11.75
N ASN A 33 8.85 6.52 -11.12
CA ASN A 33 9.54 5.29 -10.74
C ASN A 33 8.79 4.61 -9.59
N ALA A 34 8.05 3.55 -9.89
CA ALA A 34 7.26 2.82 -8.91
C ALA A 34 8.05 1.69 -8.22
N GLY A 35 9.23 1.32 -8.70
CA GLY A 35 10.06 0.26 -8.12
C GLY A 35 9.97 -1.10 -8.82
N ALA A 36 10.72 -2.08 -8.33
CA ALA A 36 10.90 -3.36 -8.99
C ALA A 36 9.75 -4.33 -8.73
N ASP A 37 9.12 -4.27 -7.55
CA ASP A 37 8.13 -5.25 -7.10
C ASP A 37 6.69 -4.80 -7.38
N LEU A 38 6.52 -3.79 -8.23
CA LEU A 38 5.19 -3.36 -8.64
C LEU A 38 4.55 -4.43 -9.52
N ALA A 39 3.56 -5.14 -8.96
CA ALA A 39 2.60 -5.87 -9.78
C ALA A 39 1.68 -4.87 -10.50
N VAL A 40 1.95 -4.58 -11.76
CA VAL A 40 1.23 -3.57 -12.56
C VAL A 40 -0.25 -3.97 -12.75
N PRO A 41 -1.22 -3.11 -12.37
CA PRO A 41 -2.63 -3.37 -12.65
C PRO A 41 -2.92 -3.47 -14.16
N LYS A 42 -3.92 -4.26 -14.55
CA LYS A 42 -4.38 -4.29 -15.95
C LYS A 42 -4.79 -2.87 -16.37
N ARG A 43 -4.56 -2.46 -17.62
CA ARG A 43 -4.90 -1.09 -18.11
C ARG A 43 -6.36 -0.70 -17.81
N ARG A 44 -7.30 -1.65 -17.96
CA ARG A 44 -8.74 -1.47 -17.69
C ARG A 44 -9.14 -1.53 -16.21
N ASP A 45 -8.22 -1.89 -15.31
CA ASP A 45 -8.51 -1.98 -13.87
C ASP A 45 -8.47 -0.58 -13.23
N HIS A 46 -9.56 0.17 -13.39
CA HIS A 46 -9.68 1.51 -12.83
C HIS A 46 -9.46 1.54 -11.31
N ALA A 47 -9.94 0.52 -10.59
CA ALA A 47 -9.81 0.43 -9.15
C ALA A 47 -8.34 0.27 -8.73
N GLY A 48 -7.63 -0.66 -9.35
CA GLY A 48 -6.20 -0.87 -9.10
C GLY A 48 -5.35 0.36 -9.44
N TRP A 49 -5.65 1.05 -10.55
CA TRP A 49 -4.95 2.29 -10.91
C TRP A 49 -5.20 3.43 -9.92
N ARG A 50 -6.43 3.55 -9.38
CA ARG A 50 -6.75 4.54 -8.35
C ARG A 50 -6.04 4.25 -7.02
N ALA A 51 -5.96 2.98 -6.64
CA ALA A 51 -5.21 2.58 -5.46
C ALA A 51 -3.71 2.89 -5.62
N LEU A 52 -3.13 2.54 -6.78
CA LEU A 52 -1.75 2.83 -7.11
C LEU A 52 -1.45 4.33 -7.10
N GLU A 53 -2.32 5.14 -7.67
CA GLU A 53 -2.22 6.61 -7.65
C GLU A 53 -2.15 7.15 -6.21
N ALA A 54 -3.03 6.68 -5.31
CA ALA A 54 -3.02 7.10 -3.91
C ALA A 54 -1.72 6.73 -3.20
N VAL A 55 -1.20 5.52 -3.43
CA VAL A 55 0.07 5.04 -2.85
C VAL A 55 1.25 5.88 -3.34
N LEU A 56 1.37 6.09 -4.65
CA LEU A 56 2.49 6.83 -5.22
C LEU A 56 2.45 8.32 -4.83
N ARG A 57 1.27 8.95 -4.82
CA ARG A 57 1.11 10.34 -4.38
C ARG A 57 1.42 10.54 -2.90
N ALA A 58 1.21 9.52 -2.06
CA ALA A 58 1.63 9.53 -0.66
C ALA A 58 3.15 9.30 -0.48
N GLY A 59 3.90 9.12 -1.57
CA GLY A 59 5.35 8.91 -1.54
C GLY A 59 5.77 7.50 -1.11
N LEU A 60 4.87 6.52 -1.22
CA LEU A 60 5.21 5.10 -1.13
C LEU A 60 5.58 4.58 -2.52
N THR A 61 6.52 3.64 -2.54
CA THR A 61 6.98 2.95 -3.75
C THR A 61 7.07 1.44 -3.49
N PHE A 62 7.27 0.68 -4.56
CA PHE A 62 7.42 -0.78 -4.57
C PHE A 62 8.89 -1.16 -4.79
N HIS A 63 9.80 -0.43 -4.14
CA HIS A 63 11.19 -0.86 -4.05
C HIS A 63 11.29 -1.95 -2.99
N GLY A 64 11.82 -3.10 -3.37
CA GLY A 64 12.27 -4.11 -2.42
C GLY A 64 13.40 -3.56 -1.55
N GLY A 65 13.44 -4.02 -0.31
CA GLY A 65 14.56 -3.82 0.58
C GLY A 65 15.78 -4.65 0.16
N CYS A 66 16.89 -4.43 0.85
CA CYS A 66 18.03 -5.34 0.80
C CYS A 66 17.57 -6.75 1.24
N CYS A 67 18.19 -7.80 0.70
CA CYS A 67 17.92 -9.21 1.05
C CYS A 67 16.57 -9.78 0.59
N GLY A 68 15.98 -9.29 -0.50
CA GLY A 68 14.78 -9.90 -1.11
C GLY A 68 13.49 -9.68 -0.31
N THR A 69 13.52 -8.81 0.70
CA THR A 69 12.30 -8.37 1.37
C THR A 69 11.55 -7.44 0.42
N GLY A 70 10.37 -7.85 -0.04
CA GLY A 70 9.52 -7.01 -0.89
C GLY A 70 9.15 -5.68 -0.20
N PRO A 71 8.42 -4.80 -0.87
CA PRO A 71 8.14 -3.44 -0.38
C PRO A 71 7.24 -3.37 0.87
N GLY A 72 6.90 -4.50 1.48
CA GLY A 72 5.87 -4.62 2.50
C GLY A 72 4.45 -4.46 1.91
N TYR A 73 3.46 -4.42 2.80
CA TYR A 73 2.06 -4.30 2.40
C TYR A 73 1.77 -2.94 1.77
N ARG A 74 1.20 -2.93 0.55
CA ARG A 74 0.69 -1.73 -0.15
C ARG A 74 -0.74 -2.01 -0.61
N PRO A 75 -1.70 -1.09 -0.38
CA PRO A 75 -3.09 -1.30 -0.75
C PRO A 75 -3.22 -1.43 -2.27
N ARG A 76 -4.03 -2.39 -2.69
CA ARG A 76 -4.25 -2.76 -4.09
C ARG A 76 -5.63 -2.33 -4.59
N THR A 77 -6.51 -1.97 -3.65
CA THR A 77 -7.89 -1.59 -3.93
C THR A 77 -8.25 -0.24 -3.31
N PRO A 78 -9.22 0.50 -3.87
CA PRO A 78 -9.72 1.74 -3.29
C PRO A 78 -10.31 1.55 -1.89
N ARG A 79 -10.87 0.36 -1.60
CA ARG A 79 -11.38 0.03 -0.26
C ARG A 79 -10.25 0.06 0.77
N GLU A 80 -9.17 -0.66 0.51
CA GLU A 80 -8.02 -0.69 1.43
C GLU A 80 -7.41 0.71 1.64
N VAL A 81 -7.35 1.52 0.58
CA VAL A 81 -6.92 2.93 0.67
C VAL A 81 -7.84 3.70 1.61
N ARG A 82 -9.16 3.61 1.44
CA ARG A 82 -10.13 4.30 2.32
C ARG A 82 -9.97 3.87 3.77
N ASP A 83 -9.82 2.58 4.04
CA ASP A 83 -9.66 2.06 5.41
C ASP A 83 -8.40 2.66 6.09
N ARG A 84 -7.33 2.90 5.30
CA ARG A 84 -6.07 3.47 5.79
C ARG A 84 -6.08 4.99 5.89
N LEU A 85 -6.84 5.67 5.04
CA LEU A 85 -7.12 7.09 5.22
C LEU A 85 -7.99 7.33 6.46
N ALA A 86 -8.97 6.46 6.72
CA ALA A 86 -9.75 6.48 7.97
C ALA A 86 -8.87 6.18 9.19
N LEU A 87 -7.93 5.23 9.08
CA LEU A 87 -6.90 5.01 10.10
C LEU A 87 -6.10 6.29 10.35
N ALA A 88 -5.56 6.94 9.31
CA ALA A 88 -4.80 8.19 9.45
C ALA A 88 -5.62 9.27 10.18
N ALA A 89 -6.87 9.47 9.77
CA ALA A 89 -7.77 10.45 10.38
C ALA A 89 -8.04 10.16 11.86
N ARG A 90 -8.31 8.91 12.25
CA ARG A 90 -8.63 8.55 13.65
C ARG A 90 -7.43 8.52 14.59
N THR A 91 -6.21 8.36 14.04
CA THR A 91 -4.98 8.16 14.84
C THR A 91 -4.03 9.36 14.81
N GLY A 92 -4.18 10.25 13.83
CA GLY A 92 -3.20 11.29 13.53
C GLY A 92 -1.93 10.77 12.84
N LEU A 93 -1.89 9.50 12.43
CA LEU A 93 -0.75 8.96 11.70
C LEU A 93 -0.59 9.67 10.34
N PRO A 94 0.65 9.95 9.91
CA PRO A 94 0.90 10.42 8.55
C PRO A 94 0.34 9.44 7.52
N VAL A 95 -0.32 9.96 6.47
CA VAL A 95 -0.96 9.15 5.41
C VAL A 95 -0.01 8.10 4.83
N LYS A 96 1.26 8.45 4.61
CA LYS A 96 2.30 7.52 4.15
C LYS A 96 2.46 6.30 5.07
N LYS A 97 2.46 6.52 6.39
CA LYS A 97 2.57 5.44 7.38
C LYS A 97 1.30 4.63 7.41
N ALA A 98 0.13 5.26 7.45
CA ALA A 98 -1.15 4.57 7.48
C ALA A 98 -1.38 3.69 6.23
N LEU A 99 -1.01 4.16 5.04
CA LEU A 99 -1.10 3.36 3.81
C LEU A 99 -0.16 2.15 3.79
N ALA A 100 0.91 2.15 4.59
CA ALA A 100 1.83 1.03 4.71
C ALA A 100 1.39 -0.05 5.72
N VAL A 101 0.30 0.19 6.47
CA VAL A 101 -0.18 -0.71 7.52
C VAL A 101 -0.91 -1.92 6.92
N PRO A 102 -0.50 -3.17 7.21
CA PRO A 102 -1.20 -4.37 6.75
C PRO A 102 -2.60 -4.53 7.35
N ASP A 103 -2.77 -4.26 8.64
CA ASP A 103 -4.05 -4.38 9.34
C ASP A 103 -4.45 -3.05 10.04
N PRO A 104 -5.40 -2.30 9.48
CA PRO A 104 -5.82 -1.01 10.04
C PRO A 104 -6.74 -1.16 11.25
N THR A 105 -7.25 -2.35 11.57
CA THR A 105 -8.23 -2.57 12.64
C THR A 105 -7.56 -2.59 14.02
N PHE A 106 -6.35 -3.15 14.11
CA PHE A 106 -5.61 -3.23 15.37
C PHE A 106 -4.61 -2.09 15.58
N THR A 107 -4.44 -1.15 14.64
CA THR A 107 -3.38 -0.12 14.77
C THR A 107 -3.81 1.04 15.68
N ASP A 108 -2.95 1.43 16.64
CA ASP A 108 -3.12 2.59 17.52
C ASP A 108 -2.50 3.89 16.95
N ARG A 109 -2.53 4.98 17.75
CA ARG A 109 -1.93 6.28 17.39
C ARG A 109 -0.40 6.26 17.20
N HIS A 110 0.28 5.27 17.75
CA HIS A 110 1.73 5.10 17.64
C HIS A 110 2.12 4.20 16.44
N GLY A 111 1.14 3.58 15.77
CA GLY A 111 1.39 2.63 14.70
C GLY A 111 1.66 1.21 15.21
N ALA A 112 1.51 0.96 16.51
CA ALA A 112 1.65 -0.36 17.08
C ALA A 112 0.34 -1.14 16.92
N ALA A 113 0.46 -2.45 16.63
CA ALA A 113 -0.67 -3.35 16.74
C ALA A 113 -1.10 -3.41 18.21
N ARG A 114 -2.33 -2.98 18.52
CA ARG A 114 -3.01 -3.27 19.78
C ARG A 114 -2.95 -4.78 19.95
N THR A 115 -2.17 -5.24 20.92
CA THR A 115 -2.17 -6.64 21.31
C THR A 115 -3.61 -7.00 21.67
N PRO A 116 -4.24 -8.01 21.05
CA PRO A 116 -5.55 -8.46 21.49
C PRO A 116 -5.38 -8.94 22.93
N GLY A 117 -5.99 -8.24 23.88
CA GLY A 117 -6.00 -8.67 25.27
C GLY A 117 -6.54 -10.10 25.33
N ARG A 118 -5.71 -11.02 25.80
CA ARG A 118 -6.09 -12.41 26.10
C ARG A 118 -7.22 -12.35 27.13
N GLY A 119 -8.46 -12.42 26.67
CA GLY A 119 -9.62 -12.52 27.55
C GLY A 119 -9.56 -13.80 28.36
N THR A 120 -9.26 -13.68 29.65
CA THR A 120 -9.38 -14.77 30.61
C THR A 120 -10.85 -15.17 30.73
N ARG A 121 -11.23 -16.32 30.15
CA ARG A 121 -12.49 -16.99 30.49
C ARG A 121 -12.42 -17.43 31.95
N SER A 122 -13.00 -16.65 32.85
CA SER A 122 -13.35 -17.11 34.19
C SER A 122 -14.58 -18.03 34.06
N GLN A 123 -14.35 -19.36 34.09
CA GLN A 123 -15.44 -20.30 34.30
C GLN A 123 -15.96 -20.10 35.73
N GLY A 124 -17.20 -19.62 35.83
CA GLY A 124 -17.89 -19.47 37.11
C GLY A 124 -18.06 -20.83 37.79
N ARG A 125 -17.59 -20.93 39.04
CA ARG A 125 -18.01 -21.98 39.96
C ARG A 125 -19.45 -21.72 40.34
N GLY A 126 -20.37 -22.48 39.78
CA GLY A 126 -21.75 -22.59 40.25
C GLY A 126 -21.84 -23.68 41.31
N THR A 127 -21.96 -23.25 42.56
CA THR A 127 -22.39 -24.05 43.71
C THR A 127 -23.72 -24.73 43.42
N ARG A 128 -23.88 -25.99 43.82
CA ARG A 128 -25.21 -26.59 44.01
C ARG A 128 -25.25 -27.26 45.39
N ILE A 129 -26.29 -26.83 46.11
CA ILE A 129 -26.87 -27.22 47.39
C ILE A 129 -26.89 -28.72 47.68
#